data_AF-A0A2G5VAE9-F1
#
_entry.id   AF-A0A2G5VAE9-F1
#
_cell.length_a   1.000
_cell.length_b   1.000
_cell.length_c   1.000
_cell.angle_alpha   90.00
_cell.angle_beta   90.00
_cell.angle_gamma   90.00
#
_symmetry.space_group_name_H-M   'P 1'
#
loop_
_entity.id
_entity.type
_entity.pdbx_description
1 polymer ?
#
loop_
_entity_poly.entity_id
_entity_poly.type
_entity_poly.pdbx_seq_one_letter_code
_entity_poly.pdbx_strand_id
1 'polypeptide(L)'
;MGRFSYCFYNGYLCFVFILIAMTFTYQICDFFSDEIAEIWTTVIFSAPAIIWSIYDCLPKEQQRQTASGFIWNRYFLAGLVLAVNFALPANNVIGLLGKKYFIILTIIIGLCHLLFVISICEHFACHHQYFRLSFPKDSKITNLQLFGLILFHILLVLAFLWIFRICPEYISNTQRYKHNTCLRVACHLINIMSIPLNYCALLAWNSKKLNFKGIHPVTKRRWVGVMKKDKKGEWVVDVEPEDHRIFVV
;
A
#
# COMPACT_ATOMS: atom_id res chain seq x y z
N MET A 1 -0.20 -15.74 -8.81
CA MET A 1 1.22 -15.55 -8.42
C MET A 1 1.77 -16.83 -7.82
N GLY A 2 2.96 -17.27 -8.22
CA GLY A 2 3.64 -18.43 -7.61
C GLY A 2 4.10 -18.13 -6.17
N ARG A 3 4.47 -19.18 -5.42
CA ARG A 3 4.87 -19.08 -3.99
C ARG A 3 6.04 -18.10 -3.77
N PHE A 4 7.04 -18.12 -4.65
CA PHE A 4 8.18 -17.19 -4.62
C PHE A 4 7.77 -15.74 -4.90
N SER A 5 6.89 -15.50 -5.87
CA SER A 5 6.38 -14.16 -6.20
C SER A 5 5.59 -13.53 -5.04
N TYR A 6 4.94 -14.34 -4.20
CA TYR A 6 4.25 -13.85 -3.00
C TYR A 6 5.23 -13.39 -1.91
N CYS A 7 6.28 -14.17 -1.65
CA CYS A 7 7.32 -13.79 -0.69
C CYS A 7 8.03 -12.51 -1.10
N PHE A 8 8.36 -12.35 -2.39
CA PHE A 8 8.94 -11.11 -2.91
C PHE A 8 8.00 -9.91 -2.76
N TYR A 9 6.71 -10.08 -3.08
CA TYR A 9 5.72 -9.01 -2.91
C TYR A 9 5.58 -8.59 -1.44
N ASN A 10 5.56 -9.55 -0.51
CA ASN A 10 5.52 -9.27 0.92
C ASN A 10 6.80 -8.59 1.43
N GLY A 11 7.98 -9.05 1.01
CA GLY A 11 9.24 -8.39 1.33
C GLY A 11 9.29 -6.95 0.79
N TYR A 12 8.79 -6.74 -0.42
CA TYR A 12 8.60 -5.41 -1.01
C TYR A 12 7.67 -4.52 -0.16
N LEU A 13 6.51 -5.03 0.27
CA LEU A 13 5.58 -4.28 1.12
C LEU A 13 6.23 -3.90 2.46
N CYS A 14 6.98 -4.81 3.10
CA CYS A 14 7.75 -4.50 4.30
C CYS A 14 8.78 -3.41 4.05
N PHE A 15 9.47 -3.43 2.91
CA PHE A 15 10.43 -2.38 2.57
C PHE A 15 9.76 -1.02 2.40
N VAL A 16 8.61 -0.96 1.70
CA VAL A 16 7.82 0.29 1.57
C VAL A 16 7.37 0.78 2.93
N PHE A 17 6.91 -0.12 3.81
CA PHE A 17 6.53 0.20 5.17
C PHE A 17 7.69 0.82 5.95
N ILE A 18 8.87 0.19 5.94
CA ILE A 18 10.07 0.70 6.63
C ILE A 18 10.45 2.09 6.10
N LEU A 19 10.39 2.29 4.78
CA LEU A 19 10.69 3.58 4.17
C LEU A 19 9.72 4.69 4.65
N ILE A 20 8.42 4.39 4.70
CA ILE A 20 7.41 5.32 5.23
C ILE A 20 7.64 5.56 6.73
N ALA A 21 7.95 4.52 7.49
CA ALA A 21 8.24 4.60 8.93
C ALA A 21 9.42 5.54 9.20
N MET A 22 10.55 5.32 8.52
CA MET A 22 11.75 6.13 8.65
C MET A 22 11.47 7.60 8.30
N THR A 23 10.72 7.84 7.23
CA THR A 23 10.36 9.21 6.82
C THR A 23 9.43 9.87 7.84
N PHE A 24 8.50 9.12 8.42
CA PHE A 24 7.59 9.60 9.46
C PHE A 24 8.31 9.90 10.77
N THR A 25 9.19 9.00 11.24
CA THR A 25 10.03 9.25 12.41
C THR A 25 10.89 10.48 12.20
N TYR A 26 11.52 10.64 11.04
CA TYR A 26 12.31 11.83 10.73
C TYR A 26 11.48 13.13 10.75
N GLN A 27 10.20 13.07 10.35
CA GLN A 27 9.26 14.19 10.49
C GLN A 27 8.93 14.52 11.95
N ILE A 28 8.78 13.49 12.80
CA ILE A 28 8.57 13.64 14.24
C ILE A 28 9.80 14.24 14.92
N CYS A 29 11.02 13.78 14.58
CA CYS A 29 12.28 14.30 15.14
C CYS A 29 12.45 15.80 14.87
N ASP A 30 12.03 16.29 13.69
CA ASP A 30 12.10 17.73 13.38
C ASP A 30 11.04 18.53 14.17
N PHE A 31 9.96 17.88 14.61
CA PHE A 31 8.87 18.51 15.35
C PHE A 31 9.12 18.59 16.86
N PHE A 32 9.59 17.50 17.47
CA PHE A 32 9.85 17.43 18.91
C PHE A 32 11.35 17.62 19.19
N SER A 33 11.68 18.62 20.00
CA SER A 33 13.02 18.74 20.59
C SER A 33 13.26 17.78 21.76
N ASP A 34 12.19 17.14 22.24
CA ASP A 34 12.18 16.22 23.38
C ASP A 34 12.13 14.78 22.88
N GLU A 35 13.20 14.04 23.17
CA GLU A 35 13.39 12.63 22.83
C GLU A 35 12.27 11.74 23.40
N ILE A 36 11.74 12.06 24.58
CA ILE A 36 10.66 11.28 25.20
C ILE A 36 9.37 11.44 24.39
N ALA A 37 9.03 12.67 23.98
CA ALA A 37 7.84 12.95 23.18
C ALA A 37 7.92 12.30 21.78
N GLU A 38 9.12 12.25 21.18
CA GLU A 38 9.37 11.55 19.92
C GLU A 38 9.07 10.05 20.03
N ILE A 39 9.63 9.38 21.04
CA ILE A 39 9.45 7.96 21.28
C ILE A 39 7.97 7.64 21.48
N TRP A 40 7.27 8.38 22.35
CA TRP A 40 5.85 8.14 22.61
C TRP A 40 4.98 8.38 21.38
N THR A 41 5.27 9.40 20.56
CA THR A 41 4.53 9.65 19.32
C THR A 41 4.70 8.49 18.34
N THR A 42 5.93 8.01 18.14
CA THR A 42 6.22 6.88 17.26
C THR A 42 5.52 5.60 17.75
N VAL A 43 5.52 5.36 19.07
CA VAL A 43 4.82 4.25 19.70
C VAL A 43 3.31 4.36 19.51
N ILE A 44 2.70 5.54 19.69
CA ILE A 44 1.25 5.75 19.52
C ILE A 44 0.78 5.42 18.10
N PHE A 45 1.57 5.75 17.08
CA PHE A 45 1.19 5.43 15.68
C PHE A 45 1.50 3.97 15.29
N SER A 46 2.44 3.31 15.96
CA SER A 46 2.86 1.93 15.64
C SER A 46 2.13 0.87 16.46
N ALA A 47 1.82 1.15 17.73
CA ALA A 47 1.23 0.20 18.67
C ALA A 47 -0.17 -0.29 18.27
N PRO A 48 -1.11 0.55 17.77
CA PRO A 48 -2.42 0.07 17.36
C PRO A 48 -2.34 -0.92 16.20
N ALA A 49 -1.39 -0.73 15.27
CA ALA A 49 -1.14 -1.68 14.20
C ALA A 49 -0.58 -3.02 14.70
N ILE A 50 0.33 -2.97 15.69
CA ILE A 50 0.86 -4.18 16.34
C ILE A 50 -0.26 -4.91 17.09
N ILE A 51 -1.06 -4.20 17.89
CA ILE A 51 -2.21 -4.76 18.62
C ILE A 51 -3.22 -5.35 17.65
N TRP A 52 -3.55 -4.64 16.57
CA TRP A 52 -4.44 -5.14 15.52
C TRP A 52 -3.89 -6.43 14.92
N SER A 53 -2.60 -6.48 14.57
CA SER A 53 -1.98 -7.68 14.00
C SER A 53 -2.06 -8.89 14.94
N ILE A 54 -1.93 -8.68 16.26
CA ILE A 54 -2.03 -9.71 17.29
C ILE A 54 -3.49 -10.15 17.48
N TYR A 55 -4.43 -9.20 17.59
CA TYR A 55 -5.86 -9.50 17.73
C TYR A 55 -6.38 -10.22 16.50
N ASP A 56 -5.95 -9.77 15.33
CA ASP A 56 -6.28 -10.38 14.05
C ASP A 56 -5.63 -11.75 13.90
N CYS A 57 -4.74 -12.23 14.78
CA CYS A 57 -4.34 -13.64 14.82
C CYS A 57 -5.36 -14.57 15.51
N LEU A 58 -6.36 -14.03 16.22
CA LEU A 58 -7.33 -14.79 17.01
C LEU A 58 -8.57 -15.36 16.27
N PRO A 59 -9.11 -14.77 15.17
CA PRO A 59 -10.30 -15.31 14.52
C PRO A 59 -10.01 -16.51 13.58
N LYS A 60 -11.02 -17.38 13.40
CA LYS A 60 -10.98 -18.56 12.51
C LYS A 60 -10.61 -18.15 11.07
N GLU A 61 -9.60 -18.81 10.50
CA GLU A 61 -8.98 -18.51 9.19
C GLU A 61 -9.94 -18.36 8.00
N GLN A 62 -11.17 -18.89 8.09
CA GLN A 62 -12.16 -18.91 7.01
C GLN A 62 -12.85 -17.56 6.73
N GLN A 63 -12.69 -16.55 7.61
CA GLN A 63 -13.37 -15.25 7.46
C GLN A 63 -12.46 -14.11 6.99
N ARG A 64 -11.14 -14.31 6.90
CA ARG A 64 -10.20 -13.17 6.81
C ARG A 64 -10.00 -12.59 5.41
N GLN A 65 -10.07 -13.40 4.36
CA GLN A 65 -9.86 -12.92 3.00
C GLN A 65 -11.08 -13.20 2.14
N THR A 66 -11.75 -12.14 1.70
CA THR A 66 -12.79 -12.19 0.66
C THR A 66 -12.20 -11.71 -0.67
N ALA A 67 -12.82 -12.06 -1.80
CA ALA A 67 -12.39 -11.52 -3.10
C ALA A 67 -12.58 -10.00 -3.21
N SER A 68 -13.64 -9.47 -2.61
CA SER A 68 -13.84 -8.03 -2.49
C SER A 68 -12.72 -7.38 -1.70
N GLY A 69 -12.41 -7.90 -0.50
CA GLY A 69 -11.31 -7.42 0.34
C GLY A 69 -9.96 -7.53 -0.37
N PHE A 70 -9.70 -8.63 -1.09
CA PHE A 70 -8.49 -8.79 -1.89
C PHE A 70 -8.32 -7.65 -2.89
N ILE A 71 -9.37 -7.29 -3.64
CA ILE A 71 -9.33 -6.20 -4.64
C ILE A 71 -9.20 -4.85 -3.95
N TRP A 72 -10.06 -4.57 -2.97
CA TRP A 72 -10.06 -3.31 -2.23
C TRP A 72 -8.71 -2.98 -1.61
N ASN A 73 -8.04 -4.00 -1.06
CA ASN A 73 -6.72 -3.82 -0.47
C ASN A 73 -5.69 -3.28 -1.47
N ARG A 74 -5.77 -3.63 -2.76
CA ARG A 74 -4.83 -3.13 -3.78
C ARG A 74 -5.06 -1.66 -4.08
N TYR A 75 -6.32 -1.23 -4.17
CA TYR A 75 -6.65 0.19 -4.30
C TYR A 75 -6.21 0.96 -3.07
N PHE A 76 -6.46 0.39 -1.89
CA PHE A 76 -6.16 1.04 -0.63
C PHE A 76 -4.66 1.25 -0.43
N LEU A 77 -3.83 0.21 -0.62
CA LEU A 77 -2.37 0.33 -0.55
C LEU A 77 -1.82 1.36 -1.55
N ALA A 78 -2.30 1.35 -2.80
CA ALA A 78 -1.91 2.33 -3.81
C ALA A 78 -2.28 3.76 -3.38
N GLY A 79 -3.52 3.96 -2.91
CA GLY A 79 -4.00 5.24 -2.42
C GLY A 79 -3.22 5.77 -1.21
N LEU A 80 -2.92 4.91 -0.24
CA LEU A 80 -2.14 5.27 0.95
C LEU A 80 -0.73 5.75 0.58
N VAL A 81 -0.03 5.03 -0.29
CA VAL A 81 1.33 5.43 -0.68
C VAL A 81 1.32 6.72 -1.49
N LEU A 82 0.35 6.91 -2.38
CA LEU A 82 0.19 8.19 -3.07
C LEU A 82 -0.12 9.33 -2.10
N ALA A 83 -0.99 9.12 -1.13
CA ALA A 83 -1.30 10.12 -0.10
C ALA A 83 -0.05 10.56 0.66
N VAL A 84 0.79 9.60 1.09
CA VAL A 84 2.10 9.90 1.71
C VAL A 84 2.99 10.67 0.74
N ASN A 85 3.08 10.23 -0.50
CA ASN A 85 3.95 10.81 -1.52
C ASN A 85 3.57 12.27 -1.87
N PHE A 86 2.29 12.64 -1.76
CA PHE A 86 1.84 14.03 -1.87
C PHE A 86 1.96 14.83 -0.56
N ALA A 87 1.71 14.19 0.58
CA ALA A 87 1.76 14.83 1.88
C ALA A 87 3.17 15.30 2.23
N LEU A 88 4.22 14.55 1.88
CA LEU A 88 5.61 14.90 2.18
C LEU A 88 6.09 16.22 1.52
N PRO A 89 5.99 16.41 0.19
CA PRO A 89 6.37 17.68 -0.43
C PRO A 89 5.44 18.82 -0.01
N ALA A 90 4.14 18.56 0.18
CA ALA A 90 3.21 19.55 0.72
C ALA A 90 3.62 19.99 2.13
N ASN A 91 4.05 19.06 2.97
CA ASN A 91 4.50 19.33 4.33
C ASN A 91 5.74 20.21 4.35
N ASN A 92 6.66 19.98 3.40
CA ASN A 92 7.84 20.81 3.22
C ASN A 92 7.49 22.27 2.83
N VAL A 93 6.56 22.47 1.89
CA VAL A 93 6.10 23.81 1.48
C VAL A 93 5.36 24.50 2.63
N ILE A 94 4.41 23.81 3.25
CA ILE A 94 3.55 24.35 4.30
C ILE A 94 4.33 24.62 5.58
N GLY A 95 5.39 23.85 5.85
CA GLY A 95 6.33 24.12 6.94
C GLY A 95 6.95 25.52 6.85
N LEU A 96 7.04 26.12 5.66
CA LEU A 96 7.46 27.52 5.47
C LEU A 96 6.39 28.52 5.95
N LEU A 97 5.11 28.17 5.87
CA LEU A 97 3.97 29.03 6.23
C LEU A 97 3.66 29.02 7.74
N GLY A 98 4.11 28.01 8.48
CA GLY A 98 4.03 27.97 9.94
C GLY A 98 3.79 26.58 10.55
N LYS A 99 4.12 26.41 11.83
CA LYS A 99 4.13 25.11 12.53
C LYS A 99 2.76 24.41 12.61
N LYS A 100 1.64 25.15 12.63
CA LYS A 100 0.29 24.56 12.81
C LYS A 100 -0.11 23.61 11.67
N TYR A 101 0.12 24.02 10.42
CA TYR A 101 -0.31 23.25 9.26
C TYR A 101 0.60 22.06 8.98
N PHE A 102 1.87 22.17 9.37
CA PHE A 102 2.83 21.07 9.38
C PHE A 102 2.36 19.89 10.25
N ILE A 103 1.81 20.17 11.45
CA ILE A 103 1.27 19.13 12.36
C ILE A 103 0.16 18.32 11.69
N ILE A 104 -0.76 18.98 10.98
CA ILE A 104 -1.90 18.31 10.33
C ILE A 104 -1.40 17.30 9.29
N LEU A 105 -0.41 17.68 8.48
CA LEU A 105 0.16 16.79 7.46
C LEU A 105 0.97 15.66 8.08
N THR A 106 1.72 15.92 9.16
CA THR A 106 2.40 14.86 9.92
C THR A 106 1.39 13.85 10.47
N ILE A 107 0.26 14.28 11.02
CA ILE A 107 -0.82 13.38 11.46
C ILE A 107 -1.37 12.55 10.29
N ILE A 108 -1.61 13.17 9.13
CA ILE A 108 -2.07 12.45 7.93
C ILE A 108 -1.07 11.37 7.50
N ILE A 109 0.24 11.68 7.50
CA ILE A 109 1.29 10.71 7.20
C ILE A 109 1.28 9.57 8.22
N GLY A 110 1.16 9.87 9.52
CA GLY A 110 1.07 8.88 10.58
C GLY A 110 -0.16 7.97 10.46
N LEU A 111 -1.32 8.53 10.12
CA LEU A 111 -2.53 7.74 9.85
C LEU A 111 -2.35 6.84 8.62
N CYS A 112 -1.75 7.36 7.54
CA CYS A 112 -1.46 6.54 6.37
C CYS A 112 -0.50 5.40 6.70
N HIS A 113 0.51 5.67 7.53
CA HIS A 113 1.44 4.66 8.02
C HIS A 113 0.73 3.56 8.81
N LEU A 114 -0.10 3.94 9.79
CA LEU A 114 -0.90 3.00 10.58
C LEU A 114 -1.78 2.10 9.69
N LEU A 115 -2.53 2.71 8.76
CA LEU A 115 -3.41 2.00 7.85
C LEU A 115 -2.65 1.09 6.88
N PHE A 116 -1.44 1.49 6.48
CA PHE A 116 -0.57 0.68 5.64
C PHE A 116 -0.14 -0.60 6.35
N VAL A 117 0.17 -0.53 7.65
CA VAL A 117 0.50 -1.74 8.44
C VAL A 117 -0.69 -2.66 8.55
N ILE A 118 -1.87 -2.14 8.90
CA ILE A 118 -3.10 -2.94 9.01
C ILE A 118 -3.34 -3.70 7.70
N SER A 119 -3.26 -2.99 6.58
CA SER A 119 -3.43 -3.53 5.23
C SER A 119 -2.36 -4.58 4.84
N ILE A 120 -1.11 -4.39 5.28
CA ILE A 120 -0.04 -5.37 5.12
C ILE A 120 -0.32 -6.60 6.00
N CYS A 121 -0.71 -6.44 7.25
CA CYS A 121 -1.00 -7.53 8.19
C CYS A 121 -2.14 -8.44 7.71
N GLU A 122 -3.22 -7.85 7.18
CA GLU A 122 -4.31 -8.58 6.52
C GLU A 122 -3.81 -9.44 5.33
N HIS A 123 -2.69 -9.05 4.72
CA HIS A 123 -2.04 -9.78 3.63
C HIS A 123 -0.90 -10.71 4.09
N PHE A 124 -0.27 -10.37 5.22
CA PHE A 124 0.86 -11.09 5.76
C PHE A 124 0.44 -12.33 6.51
N ALA A 125 -0.79 -12.38 7.06
CA ALA A 125 -1.30 -13.50 7.85
C ALA A 125 -0.84 -14.84 7.26
N CYS A 126 0.27 -15.31 7.82
CA CYS A 126 1.10 -16.35 7.25
C CYS A 126 0.35 -17.65 7.50
N HIS A 127 -0.65 -18.00 6.70
CA HIS A 127 -1.32 -19.31 6.55
C HIS A 127 -2.77 -19.22 6.07
N HIS A 128 -3.11 -18.35 5.11
CA HIS A 128 -4.30 -18.62 4.29
C HIS A 128 -4.04 -19.84 3.37
N GLN A 129 -3.76 -21.03 3.91
CA GLN A 129 -3.65 -22.27 3.14
C GLN A 129 -5.00 -22.64 2.53
N TYR A 130 -6.07 -22.18 3.16
CA TYR A 130 -7.44 -22.55 2.85
C TYR A 130 -8.21 -21.51 2.03
N PHE A 131 -7.63 -20.35 1.73
CA PHE A 131 -8.26 -19.36 0.85
C PHE A 131 -7.22 -18.41 0.25
N ARG A 132 -6.72 -18.71 -0.96
CA ARG A 132 -5.74 -17.87 -1.67
C ARG A 132 -6.33 -17.35 -2.95
N LEU A 133 -6.14 -16.05 -3.15
CA LEU A 133 -6.50 -15.36 -4.38
C LEU A 133 -5.25 -14.84 -5.08
N SER A 134 -5.28 -14.84 -6.40
CA SER A 134 -4.26 -14.14 -7.19
C SER A 134 -4.78 -13.76 -8.57
N PHE A 135 -4.11 -12.80 -9.21
CA PHE A 135 -4.47 -12.42 -10.57
C PHE A 135 -4.21 -13.57 -11.56
N PRO A 136 -5.16 -13.83 -12.48
CA PRO A 136 -4.95 -14.64 -13.67
C PRO A 136 -3.78 -14.16 -14.54
N LYS A 137 -3.18 -15.05 -15.33
CA LYS A 137 -2.08 -14.69 -16.24
C LYS A 137 -2.54 -13.78 -17.39
N ASP A 138 -3.81 -13.87 -17.75
CA ASP A 138 -4.49 -13.09 -18.78
C ASP A 138 -4.98 -11.72 -18.27
N SER A 139 -5.01 -11.50 -16.94
CA SER A 139 -5.23 -10.15 -16.41
C SER A 139 -4.06 -9.25 -16.80
N LYS A 140 -4.34 -8.23 -17.61
CA LYS A 140 -3.38 -7.25 -18.09
C LYS A 140 -3.96 -5.85 -17.98
N ILE A 141 -3.09 -4.88 -17.78
CA ILE A 141 -3.44 -3.47 -17.97
C ILE A 141 -3.38 -3.12 -19.46
N THR A 142 -4.18 -2.15 -19.88
CA THR A 142 -4.14 -1.70 -21.28
C THR A 142 -2.89 -0.86 -21.54
N ASN A 143 -2.45 -0.77 -22.79
CA ASN A 143 -1.31 0.09 -23.17
C ASN A 143 -1.54 1.56 -22.77
N LEU A 144 -2.79 2.02 -22.85
CA LEU A 144 -3.18 3.37 -22.42
C LEU A 144 -3.01 3.56 -20.90
N GLN A 145 -3.43 2.58 -20.09
CA GLN A 145 -3.22 2.62 -18.64
C GLN A 145 -1.75 2.55 -18.27
N LEU A 146 -0.95 1.74 -18.97
CA LEU A 146 0.49 1.66 -18.75
C LEU A 146 1.18 3.00 -19.10
N PHE A 147 0.86 3.57 -20.25
CA PHE A 147 1.36 4.88 -20.66
C PHE A 147 0.96 5.97 -19.65
N GLY A 148 -0.32 5.98 -19.23
CA GLY A 148 -0.81 6.90 -18.21
C GLY A 148 -0.10 6.76 -16.87
N LEU A 149 0.18 5.53 -16.44
CA LEU A 149 0.93 5.25 -15.21
C LEU A 149 2.36 5.79 -15.29
N ILE A 150 3.06 5.54 -16.40
CA ILE A 150 4.43 6.04 -16.61
C ILE A 150 4.44 7.57 -16.64
N LEU A 151 3.55 8.17 -17.43
CA LEU A 151 3.44 9.62 -17.54
C LEU A 151 3.13 10.25 -16.17
N PHE A 152 2.19 9.68 -15.41
CA PHE A 152 1.86 10.14 -14.07
C PHE A 152 3.08 10.16 -13.13
N HIS A 153 3.87 9.10 -13.09
CA HIS A 153 5.07 9.05 -12.24
C HIS A 153 6.19 9.97 -12.72
N ILE A 154 6.35 10.20 -14.03
CA ILE A 154 7.28 11.19 -14.57
C ILE A 154 6.86 12.60 -14.15
N LEU A 155 5.58 12.94 -14.30
CA LEU A 155 5.04 14.23 -13.88
C LEU A 155 5.23 14.46 -12.38
N LEU A 156 5.07 13.42 -11.54
CA LEU A 156 5.38 13.51 -10.11
C LEU A 156 6.85 13.78 -9.84
N VAL A 157 7.77 13.12 -10.54
CA VAL A 157 9.21 13.41 -10.40
C VAL A 157 9.49 14.88 -10.74
N LEU A 158 8.96 15.38 -11.86
CA LEU A 158 9.15 16.76 -12.28
C LEU A 158 8.55 17.76 -11.27
N ALA A 159 7.35 17.48 -10.77
CA ALA A 159 6.70 18.29 -9.75
C ALA A 159 7.52 18.33 -8.45
N PHE A 160 8.04 17.19 -8.00
CA PHE A 160 8.88 17.13 -6.79
C PHE A 160 10.20 17.85 -6.99
N LEU A 161 10.87 17.68 -8.13
CA LEU A 161 12.09 18.42 -8.44
C LEU A 161 11.85 19.92 -8.41
N TRP A 162 10.72 20.38 -8.94
CA TRP A 162 10.35 21.79 -8.94
C TRP A 162 10.07 22.30 -7.51
N ILE A 163 9.23 21.62 -6.74
CA ILE A 163 8.89 21.98 -5.35
C ILE A 163 10.14 22.03 -4.47
N PHE A 164 10.96 20.97 -4.47
CA PHE A 164 12.16 20.88 -3.64
C PHE A 164 13.33 21.75 -4.12
N ARG A 165 13.24 22.34 -5.32
CA ARG A 165 14.18 23.36 -5.80
C ARG A 165 13.82 24.74 -5.27
N ILE A 166 12.52 25.10 -5.24
CA ILE A 166 12.05 26.40 -4.79
C ILE A 166 12.16 26.53 -3.27
N CYS A 167 11.76 25.49 -2.52
CA CYS A 167 11.72 25.56 -1.05
C CYS A 167 13.05 26.01 -0.39
N PRO A 168 14.24 25.49 -0.77
CA PRO A 168 15.53 25.92 -0.22
C PRO A 168 15.83 27.42 -0.32
N GLU A 169 15.35 28.11 -1.36
CA GLU A 169 15.59 29.56 -1.53
C GLU A 169 14.97 30.39 -0.38
N TYR A 170 13.98 29.82 0.31
CA TYR A 170 13.28 30.43 1.43
C TYR A 170 13.68 29.83 2.79
N ILE A 171 14.65 28.92 2.82
CA ILE A 171 15.12 28.25 4.04
C ILE A 171 16.43 28.89 4.51
N SER A 172 16.37 29.63 5.62
CA SER A 172 17.54 30.22 6.28
C SER A 172 18.21 29.29 7.29
N ASN A 173 17.54 28.21 7.73
CA ASN A 173 18.02 27.30 8.76
C ASN A 173 18.64 26.03 8.16
N THR A 174 19.91 25.76 8.50
CA THR A 174 20.66 24.56 8.11
C THR A 174 19.95 23.25 8.43
N GLN A 175 19.22 23.16 9.55
CA GLN A 175 18.43 21.97 9.92
C GLN A 175 17.29 21.74 8.92
N ARG A 176 16.54 22.79 8.56
CA ARG A 176 15.48 22.71 7.55
C ARG A 176 16.01 22.38 6.16
N TYR A 177 17.21 22.85 5.82
CA TYR A 177 17.85 22.52 4.55
C TYR A 177 18.19 21.02 4.46
N LYS A 178 18.73 20.45 5.55
CA LYS A 178 18.95 19.00 5.66
C LYS A 178 17.63 18.23 5.58
N HIS A 179 16.60 18.71 6.28
CA HIS A 179 15.27 18.12 6.24
C HIS A 179 14.67 18.07 4.83
N ASN A 180 14.68 19.21 4.12
CA ASN A 180 14.27 19.32 2.71
C ASN A 180 15.01 18.32 1.81
N THR A 181 16.32 18.17 2.01
CA THR A 181 17.15 17.24 1.22
C THR A 181 16.76 15.78 1.47
N CYS A 182 16.54 15.40 2.74
CA CYS A 182 16.10 14.06 3.11
C CYS A 182 14.72 13.75 2.52
N LEU A 183 13.75 14.67 2.66
CA LEU A 183 12.41 14.50 2.10
C LEU A 183 12.43 14.36 0.58
N ARG A 184 13.26 15.14 -0.12
CA ARG A 184 13.40 15.02 -1.57
C ARG A 184 13.78 13.60 -1.97
N VAL A 185 14.78 13.01 -1.30
CA VAL A 185 15.21 11.64 -1.56
C VAL A 185 14.09 10.65 -1.24
N ALA A 186 13.44 10.81 -0.08
CA ALA A 186 12.34 9.94 0.34
C ALA A 186 11.17 9.98 -0.66
N CYS A 187 10.72 11.16 -1.11
CA CYS A 187 9.64 11.29 -2.09
C CYS A 187 9.95 10.61 -3.42
N HIS A 188 11.18 10.76 -3.94
CA HIS A 188 11.54 10.07 -5.18
C HIS A 188 11.59 8.55 -5.01
N LEU A 189 12.13 8.06 -3.90
CA LEU A 189 12.13 6.63 -3.59
C LEU A 189 10.70 6.09 -3.44
N ILE A 190 9.86 6.77 -2.65
CA ILE A 190 8.45 6.38 -2.45
C ILE A 190 7.69 6.42 -3.78
N ASN A 191 7.94 7.42 -4.64
CA ASN A 191 7.32 7.48 -5.97
C ASN A 191 7.66 6.25 -6.82
N ILE A 192 8.94 5.88 -6.90
CA ILE A 192 9.38 4.67 -7.63
C ILE A 192 8.74 3.44 -7.01
N MET A 193 8.78 3.35 -5.68
CA MET A 193 8.19 2.24 -4.95
C MET A 193 6.67 2.22 -5.02
N SER A 194 5.98 3.27 -5.43
CA SER A 194 4.53 3.26 -5.61
C SER A 194 4.08 2.68 -6.96
N ILE A 195 4.99 2.59 -7.95
CA ILE A 195 4.67 2.06 -9.29
C ILE A 195 4.08 0.64 -9.23
N PRO A 196 4.70 -0.34 -8.51
CA PRO A 196 4.13 -1.69 -8.44
C PRO A 196 2.78 -1.76 -7.73
N LEU A 197 2.53 -0.91 -6.73
CA LEU A 197 1.22 -0.83 -6.07
C LEU A 197 0.15 -0.26 -6.99
N ASN A 198 0.45 0.84 -7.70
CA ASN A 198 -0.45 1.46 -8.66
C ASN A 198 -0.73 0.52 -9.84
N TYR A 199 0.28 -0.23 -10.29
CA TYR A 199 0.11 -1.31 -11.26
C TYR A 199 -0.85 -2.39 -10.72
N CYS A 200 -0.65 -2.86 -9.49
CA CYS A 200 -1.53 -3.85 -8.85
C CYS A 200 -2.97 -3.33 -8.70
N ALA A 201 -3.16 -2.04 -8.41
CA ALA A 201 -4.46 -1.39 -8.37
C ALA A 201 -5.14 -1.38 -9.74
N LEU A 202 -4.44 -0.97 -10.80
CA LEU A 202 -4.98 -1.01 -12.17
C LEU A 202 -5.28 -2.45 -12.62
N LEU A 203 -4.45 -3.41 -12.21
CA LEU A 203 -4.70 -4.82 -12.48
C LEU A 203 -5.94 -5.33 -11.74
N ALA A 204 -6.15 -4.89 -10.50
CA ALA A 204 -7.37 -5.17 -9.74
C ALA A 204 -8.61 -4.54 -10.40
N TRP A 205 -8.46 -3.33 -10.94
CA TRP A 205 -9.51 -2.62 -11.69
C TRP A 205 -9.98 -3.38 -12.93
N ASN A 206 -9.04 -3.92 -13.68
CA ASN A 206 -9.35 -4.65 -14.90
C ASN A 206 -9.77 -6.12 -14.67
N SER A 207 -9.55 -6.65 -13.47
CA SER A 207 -9.72 -8.08 -13.21
C SER A 207 -11.20 -8.44 -13.04
N LYS A 208 -11.75 -9.13 -14.05
CA LYS A 208 -13.11 -9.71 -14.00
C LYS A 208 -13.17 -11.03 -13.22
N LYS A 209 -12.02 -11.70 -13.09
CA LYS A 209 -11.88 -13.00 -12.45
C LYS A 209 -10.59 -13.07 -11.64
N LEU A 210 -10.55 -13.95 -10.65
CA LEU A 210 -9.41 -14.20 -9.78
C LEU A 210 -9.11 -15.70 -9.77
N ASN A 211 -7.84 -16.08 -9.74
CA ASN A 211 -7.48 -17.47 -9.46
C ASN A 211 -7.72 -17.76 -7.99
N PHE A 212 -8.42 -18.86 -7.71
CA PHE A 212 -8.71 -19.35 -6.37
C PHE A 212 -7.98 -20.65 -6.08
N LYS A 213 -7.37 -20.77 -4.90
CA LYS A 213 -6.79 -22.01 -4.38
C LYS A 213 -7.05 -22.10 -2.88
N GLY A 214 -7.74 -23.13 -2.43
CA GLY A 214 -8.12 -23.26 -1.02
C GLY A 214 -9.21 -24.28 -0.77
N ILE A 215 -9.95 -24.12 0.32
CA ILE A 215 -11.16 -24.88 0.65
C ILE A 215 -12.34 -24.19 -0.03
N HIS A 216 -13.03 -24.91 -0.90
CA HIS A 216 -14.21 -24.39 -1.58
C HIS A 216 -15.31 -24.00 -0.57
N PRO A 217 -15.90 -22.79 -0.66
CA PRO A 217 -16.86 -22.30 0.33
C PRO A 217 -18.08 -23.20 0.53
N VAL A 218 -18.61 -23.76 -0.57
CA VAL A 218 -19.77 -24.67 -0.58
C VAL A 218 -19.38 -26.13 -0.28
N THR A 219 -18.56 -26.75 -1.13
CA THR A 219 -18.26 -28.20 -1.04
C THR A 219 -17.30 -28.57 0.09
N LYS A 220 -16.65 -27.59 0.74
CA LYS A 220 -15.64 -27.77 1.79
C LYS A 220 -14.45 -28.65 1.40
N ARG A 221 -14.24 -28.90 0.10
CA ARG A 221 -13.11 -29.67 -0.44
C ARG A 221 -11.97 -28.73 -0.84
N ARG A 222 -10.73 -29.26 -0.84
CA ARG A 222 -9.60 -28.55 -1.47
C ARG A 222 -9.89 -28.39 -2.96
N TRP A 223 -9.71 -27.18 -3.46
CA TRP A 223 -10.09 -26.78 -4.80
C TRP A 223 -9.08 -25.80 -5.37
N VAL A 224 -8.90 -25.88 -6.68
CA VAL A 224 -8.18 -24.91 -7.49
C VAL A 224 -9.14 -24.54 -8.62
N GLY A 225 -9.53 -23.27 -8.67
CA GLY A 225 -10.60 -22.79 -9.53
C GLY A 225 -10.44 -21.32 -9.88
N VAL A 226 -11.49 -20.75 -10.43
CA VAL A 226 -11.59 -19.32 -10.72
C VAL A 226 -12.76 -18.75 -9.92
N MET A 227 -12.54 -17.59 -9.34
CA MET A 227 -13.60 -16.80 -8.71
C MET A 227 -13.99 -15.67 -9.64
N LYS A 228 -15.29 -15.50 -9.91
CA LYS A 228 -15.82 -14.40 -10.72
C LYS A 228 -17.11 -13.85 -10.13
N LYS A 229 -17.50 -12.64 -10.54
CA LYS A 229 -18.77 -12.05 -10.12
C LYS A 229 -19.93 -12.75 -10.83
N ASP A 230 -20.95 -13.15 -10.08
CA ASP A 230 -22.20 -13.65 -10.62
C ASP A 230 -23.09 -12.51 -11.16
N LYS A 231 -24.31 -12.83 -11.62
CA LYS A 231 -25.28 -11.83 -12.13
C LYS A 231 -25.72 -10.81 -11.06
N LYS A 232 -25.52 -11.12 -9.78
CA LYS A 232 -25.83 -10.24 -8.64
C LYS A 232 -24.61 -9.41 -8.21
N GLY A 233 -23.44 -9.64 -8.81
CA GLY A 233 -22.20 -8.95 -8.50
C GLY A 233 -21.38 -9.62 -7.38
N GLU A 234 -21.82 -10.77 -6.87
CA GLU A 234 -21.19 -11.50 -5.78
C GLU A 234 -20.06 -12.40 -6.30
N TRP A 235 -18.94 -12.46 -5.58
CA TRP A 235 -17.82 -13.32 -5.97
C TRP A 235 -18.11 -14.78 -5.63
N VAL A 236 -18.18 -15.62 -6.67
CA VAL A 236 -18.50 -17.04 -6.57
C VAL A 236 -17.41 -17.87 -7.26
N VAL A 237 -17.09 -19.04 -6.71
CA VAL A 237 -16.12 -19.99 -7.27
C VAL A 237 -16.80 -20.82 -8.37
N ASP A 238 -16.14 -20.90 -9.52
CA ASP A 238 -16.52 -21.69 -10.70
C ASP A 238 -18.01 -21.57 -11.08
N VAL A 239 -18.38 -20.41 -11.62
CA VAL A 239 -19.78 -20.11 -11.96
C VAL A 239 -20.18 -20.73 -13.30
N GLU A 240 -19.24 -20.98 -14.21
CA GLU A 240 -19.52 -21.59 -15.51
C GLU A 240 -18.71 -22.89 -15.72
N PRO A 241 -19.24 -23.84 -16.52
CA PRO A 241 -18.55 -25.12 -16.81
C PRO A 241 -17.14 -24.95 -17.39
N GLU A 242 -16.90 -23.83 -18.07
CA GLU A 242 -15.62 -23.46 -18.65
C GLU A 242 -14.56 -23.13 -17.59
N ASP A 243 -14.97 -22.69 -16.40
CA ASP A 243 -14.07 -22.40 -15.27
C ASP A 243 -13.43 -23.69 -14.71
N HIS A 244 -14.02 -24.86 -14.96
CA HIS A 244 -13.46 -26.15 -14.58
C HIS A 244 -12.36 -26.66 -15.53
N ARG A 245 -12.15 -26.00 -16.69
CA ARG A 245 -11.18 -26.44 -17.71
C ARG A 245 -9.72 -26.12 -17.37
N ILE A 246 -9.45 -25.56 -16.19
CA ILE A 246 -8.08 -25.27 -15.71
C ILE A 246 -7.24 -26.55 -15.60
N PHE A 247 -7.86 -27.74 -15.65
CA PHE A 247 -7.20 -29.05 -15.62
C PHE A 247 -6.95 -29.70 -16.98
N VAL A 248 -7.34 -29.08 -18.11
CA VAL A 248 -7.07 -29.63 -19.45
C VAL A 248 -5.96 -28.81 -20.09
N VAL A 249 -4.71 -29.19 -19.80
CA VAL A 249 -3.51 -28.82 -20.56
C VAL A 249 -3.05 -30.05 -21.32
#